data_AF-A0A4D8R9R0-F1
#
_entry.id   AF-A0A4D8R9R0-F1
#
_cell.length_a   1.000
_cell.length_b   1.000
_cell.length_c   1.000
_cell.angle_alpha   90.00
_cell.angle_beta   90.00
_cell.angle_gamma   90.00
#
_symmetry.space_group_name_H-M   'P 1'
#
loop_
_entity.id
_entity.type
_entity.pdbx_description
1 polymer ?
#
loop_
_entity_poly.entity_id
_entity_poly.type
_entity_poly.pdbx_seq_one_letter_code
_entity_poly.pdbx_strand_id
1 'polypeptide(L)'
;MPTPYTVRDSEVVVIGSGMAGLTAALHLAPRAVTLLTKTPDLPGGSSNHAQGGIAAAIGPGDGPEAHAADTVAAGAGFVDAGRALLLTREGAERVRALLLAGLPFDRGADGAPLLGREAAHGAARIVHAGGDATGATLVAALAERVRATPSIRVESNAFAVDLAVRHGRVCGVLACHSEGWVFHRAPRVVLATGGVGGAYARTTNPPEATGDGLALAARAGALLADVEFVQFHPTALAVDADPAPLLTEALRGAGALLLDRRGVRFMAAEHPLAELAPRDVVARAIGARVAAGEPVLLDLRPALAAKPDGFPTVLALCAAHGLDPWREPVPVAPAAHYHMGGVVTDPAGRTSLDGLWACGEVACTGVHGANRLASNSLLEALVFGARVARDVAGRDLPPLPPFALPDIPAIAGEIGAGLLDAMTDESRRTLYQGAGLVRDGVGLLAARRKLDRLAVALDALCGGGPADLPAVRRWGEARNRLLAGRLIVHAALARSESRGAHFRTDFPQEDPAAQRHRFTLTDLTGAAGPLSGDAACSIL
;
A
#
# COMPACT_ATOMS: atom_id res chain seq x y z
N MET A 1 17.43 -30.30 -21.37
CA MET A 1 16.11 -30.70 -20.83
C MET A 1 15.12 -29.59 -21.18
N PRO A 2 13.83 -29.88 -21.47
CA PRO A 2 12.85 -28.82 -21.65
C PRO A 2 12.85 -27.91 -20.41
N THR A 3 12.80 -26.59 -20.61
CA THR A 3 12.68 -25.64 -19.50
C THR A 3 11.41 -25.94 -18.72
N PRO A 4 11.42 -25.93 -17.37
CA PRO A 4 10.27 -26.31 -16.58
C PRO A 4 9.14 -25.25 -16.59
N TYR A 5 9.27 -24.21 -17.42
CA TYR A 5 8.30 -23.15 -17.66
C TYR A 5 8.23 -22.74 -19.14
N THR A 6 7.11 -22.11 -19.49
CA THR A 6 6.91 -21.44 -20.78
C THR A 6 7.58 -20.06 -20.76
N VAL A 7 8.34 -19.72 -21.80
CA VAL A 7 8.89 -18.36 -21.98
C VAL A 7 7.94 -17.55 -22.86
N ARG A 8 7.51 -16.38 -22.38
CA ARG A 8 6.71 -15.40 -23.14
C ARG A 8 7.49 -14.11 -23.30
N ASP A 9 7.59 -13.61 -24.53
CA ASP A 9 8.19 -12.31 -24.81
C ASP A 9 7.16 -11.21 -24.62
N SER A 10 7.48 -10.25 -23.74
CA SER A 10 6.63 -9.08 -23.45
C SER A 10 7.42 -7.80 -23.62
N GLU A 11 6.83 -6.80 -24.29
CA GLU A 11 7.48 -5.49 -24.43
C GLU A 11 7.52 -4.73 -23.10
N VAL A 12 6.40 -4.75 -22.36
CA VAL A 12 6.25 -4.21 -21.01
C VAL A 12 5.42 -5.17 -20.16
N VAL A 13 5.87 -5.43 -18.94
CA VAL A 13 5.09 -6.13 -17.91
C VAL A 13 4.72 -5.13 -16.81
N VAL A 14 3.43 -5.02 -16.51
CA VAL A 14 2.92 -4.27 -15.35
C VAL A 14 2.41 -5.28 -14.33
N ILE A 15 2.92 -5.23 -13.10
CA ILE A 15 2.53 -6.14 -12.01
C ILE A 15 1.64 -5.38 -11.02
N GLY A 16 0.38 -5.78 -10.94
CA GLY A 16 -0.61 -5.19 -10.06
C GLY A 16 -1.67 -4.39 -10.81
N SER A 17 -2.93 -4.60 -10.42
CA SER A 17 -4.14 -4.11 -11.10
C SER A 17 -4.93 -3.10 -10.28
N GLY A 18 -4.29 -2.47 -9.29
CA GLY A 18 -4.85 -1.31 -8.60
C GLY A 18 -4.82 -0.06 -9.49
N MET A 19 -5.25 1.08 -8.96
CA MET A 19 -5.36 2.33 -9.72
C MET A 19 -4.05 2.72 -10.43
N ALA A 20 -2.89 2.50 -9.80
CA ALA A 20 -1.59 2.83 -10.38
C ALA A 20 -1.26 1.97 -11.61
N GLY A 21 -1.50 0.66 -11.53
CA GLY A 21 -1.22 -0.28 -12.60
C GLY A 21 -2.18 -0.12 -13.78
N LEU A 22 -3.48 0.06 -13.51
CA LEU A 22 -4.46 0.36 -14.56
C LEU A 22 -4.12 1.69 -15.26
N THR A 23 -3.74 2.71 -14.50
CA THR A 23 -3.34 4.00 -15.05
C THR A 23 -2.08 3.87 -15.92
N ALA A 24 -1.06 3.16 -15.45
CA ALA A 24 0.16 2.93 -16.20
C ALA A 24 -0.11 2.17 -17.51
N ALA A 25 -0.89 1.09 -17.45
CA ALA A 25 -1.24 0.30 -18.63
C ALA A 25 -2.00 1.12 -19.68
N LEU A 26 -2.99 1.92 -19.26
CA LEU A 26 -3.75 2.78 -20.16
C LEU A 26 -2.88 3.87 -20.81
N HIS A 27 -1.96 4.47 -20.07
CA HIS A 27 -1.07 5.52 -20.61
C HIS A 27 0.07 4.96 -21.47
N LEU A 28 0.32 3.65 -21.43
CA LEU A 28 1.26 2.99 -22.33
C LEU A 28 0.65 2.68 -23.70
N ALA A 29 -0.68 2.61 -23.82
CA ALA A 29 -1.33 2.38 -25.11
C ALA A 29 -0.89 3.43 -26.15
N PRO A 30 -0.62 3.03 -27.40
CA PRO A 30 -0.89 1.72 -28.01
C PRO A 30 0.24 0.68 -27.85
N ARG A 31 1.23 0.89 -26.98
CA ARG A 31 2.30 -0.10 -26.72
C ARG A 31 1.72 -1.41 -26.17
N ALA A 32 2.36 -2.54 -26.52
CA ALA A 32 1.97 -3.85 -26.00
C ALA A 32 2.30 -3.96 -24.50
N VAL A 33 1.29 -4.25 -23.69
CA VAL A 33 1.41 -4.40 -22.23
C VAL A 33 0.86 -5.75 -21.80
N THR A 34 1.63 -6.48 -21.00
CA THR A 34 1.13 -7.62 -20.21
C THR A 34 0.86 -7.14 -18.78
N LEU A 35 -0.42 -7.06 -18.39
CA LEU A 35 -0.85 -6.70 -17.04
C LEU A 35 -1.10 -7.96 -16.22
N LEU A 36 -0.23 -8.22 -15.24
CA LEU A 36 -0.35 -9.35 -14.32
C LEU A 36 -1.17 -8.94 -13.10
N THR A 37 -2.19 -9.74 -12.77
CA THR A 37 -2.92 -9.61 -11.51
C THR A 37 -3.05 -10.95 -10.81
N LYS A 38 -2.76 -10.97 -9.50
CA LYS A 38 -2.91 -12.18 -8.68
C LYS A 38 -4.34 -12.45 -8.23
N THR A 39 -5.26 -11.52 -8.48
CA THR A 39 -6.70 -11.68 -8.26
C THR A 39 -7.36 -12.44 -9.42
N PRO A 40 -8.55 -13.02 -9.21
CA PRO A 40 -9.28 -13.70 -10.27
C PRO A 40 -9.68 -12.81 -11.44
N ASP A 41 -9.90 -11.53 -11.18
CA ASP A 41 -10.28 -10.54 -12.19
C ASP A 41 -9.80 -9.13 -11.78
N LEU A 42 -9.96 -8.16 -12.67
CA LEU A 42 -9.79 -6.74 -12.41
C LEU A 42 -11.05 -6.14 -11.75
N PRO A 43 -10.88 -5.17 -10.84
CA PRO A 43 -9.60 -4.72 -10.29
C PRO A 43 -9.13 -5.53 -9.07
N GLY A 44 -7.85 -5.42 -8.73
CA GLY A 44 -7.29 -5.97 -7.50
C GLY A 44 -6.77 -4.91 -6.54
N GLY A 45 -6.60 -5.29 -5.27
CA GLY A 45 -5.88 -4.50 -4.26
C GLY A 45 -6.67 -3.35 -3.62
N SER A 46 -5.99 -2.59 -2.76
CA SER A 46 -6.62 -1.61 -1.86
C SER A 46 -7.35 -0.46 -2.55
N SER A 47 -7.05 -0.17 -3.83
CA SER A 47 -7.71 0.92 -4.56
C SER A 47 -9.21 0.75 -4.65
N ASN A 48 -9.70 -0.50 -4.74
CA ASN A 48 -11.14 -0.80 -4.80
C ASN A 48 -11.88 -0.47 -3.49
N HIS A 49 -11.15 -0.42 -2.36
CA HIS A 49 -11.72 -0.23 -1.02
C HIS A 49 -11.60 1.23 -0.53
N ALA A 50 -11.12 2.15 -1.37
CA ALA A 50 -10.94 3.54 -0.98
C ALA A 50 -12.29 4.26 -0.86
N GLN A 51 -12.61 4.76 0.34
CA GLN A 51 -13.87 5.45 0.62
C GLN A 51 -13.77 6.97 0.46
N GLY A 52 -12.73 7.58 1.04
CA GLY A 52 -12.59 9.04 1.21
C GLY A 52 -12.66 9.82 -0.10
N GLY A 53 -11.75 9.55 -1.05
CA GLY A 53 -11.79 10.21 -2.35
C GLY A 53 -10.41 10.48 -2.92
N ILE A 54 -10.33 11.40 -3.89
CA ILE A 54 -9.07 11.86 -4.47
C ILE A 54 -8.91 13.35 -4.15
N ALA A 55 -7.84 13.70 -3.45
CA ALA A 55 -7.51 15.11 -3.22
C ALA A 55 -6.98 15.74 -4.51
N ALA A 56 -7.61 16.80 -5.02
CA ALA A 56 -7.14 17.54 -6.18
C ALA A 56 -7.59 19.00 -6.11
N ALA A 57 -6.65 19.93 -6.24
CA ALA A 57 -6.90 21.36 -6.23
C ALA A 57 -7.56 21.85 -7.54
N ILE A 58 -8.85 21.53 -7.68
CA ILE A 58 -9.69 21.90 -8.84
C ILE A 58 -10.83 22.85 -8.48
N GLY A 59 -11.05 23.10 -7.18
CA GLY A 59 -12.11 23.95 -6.66
C GLY A 59 -11.80 25.45 -6.75
N PRO A 60 -12.82 26.30 -6.66
CA PRO A 60 -12.63 27.75 -6.68
C PRO A 60 -11.83 28.21 -5.45
N GLY A 61 -10.84 29.08 -5.68
CA GLY A 61 -10.00 29.65 -4.61
C GLY A 61 -8.94 28.70 -4.04
N ASP A 62 -8.80 27.49 -4.59
CA ASP A 62 -7.77 26.52 -4.22
C ASP A 62 -6.70 26.39 -5.34
N GLY A 63 -5.51 25.93 -4.97
CA GLY A 63 -4.38 25.82 -5.90
C GLY A 63 -3.42 24.67 -5.55
N PRO A 64 -2.70 24.12 -6.54
CA PRO A 64 -1.72 23.06 -6.33
C PRO A 64 -0.64 23.40 -5.28
N GLU A 65 -0.23 24.66 -5.19
CA GLU A 65 0.76 25.15 -4.23
C GLU A 65 0.22 25.04 -2.79
N ALA A 66 -1.04 25.41 -2.57
CA ALA A 66 -1.69 25.27 -1.27
C ALA A 66 -1.86 23.79 -0.88
N HIS A 67 -2.24 22.94 -1.84
CA HIS A 67 -2.29 21.48 -1.62
C HIS A 67 -0.90 20.91 -1.27
N ALA A 68 0.15 21.39 -1.94
CA ALA A 68 1.51 20.95 -1.67
C ALA A 68 1.94 21.37 -0.26
N ALA A 69 1.59 22.58 0.17
CA ALA A 69 1.83 23.04 1.54
C ALA A 69 1.13 22.17 2.58
N ASP A 70 -0.15 21.82 2.37
CA ASP A 70 -0.88 20.88 3.25
C ASP A 70 -0.16 19.51 3.29
N THR A 71 0.32 19.03 2.15
CA THR A 71 1.03 17.75 2.04
C THR A 71 2.36 17.77 2.80
N VAL A 72 3.15 18.83 2.65
CA VAL A 72 4.42 19.02 3.36
C VAL A 72 4.18 19.13 4.87
N ALA A 73 3.18 19.91 5.28
CA ALA A 73 2.83 20.08 6.69
C ALA A 73 2.39 18.75 7.34
N ALA A 74 1.61 17.93 6.62
CA ALA A 74 1.15 16.64 7.12
C ALA A 74 2.26 15.60 7.26
N GLY A 75 3.30 15.64 6.42
CA GLY A 75 4.31 14.58 6.30
C GLY A 75 5.50 14.64 7.26
N ALA A 76 5.37 15.42 8.34
CA ALA A 76 6.28 15.42 9.50
C ALA A 76 7.77 15.56 9.15
N GLY A 77 8.09 16.46 8.21
CA GLY A 77 9.45 16.88 7.90
C GLY A 77 10.20 16.07 6.83
N PHE A 78 9.66 14.94 6.36
CA PHE A 78 10.33 14.09 5.35
C PHE A 78 9.71 14.10 3.96
N VAL A 79 8.76 15.01 3.71
CA VAL A 79 8.22 15.24 2.37
C VAL A 79 9.26 15.97 1.52
N ASP A 80 9.51 15.46 0.33
CA ASP A 80 10.21 16.21 -0.71
C ASP A 80 9.24 17.26 -1.29
N ALA A 81 9.45 18.53 -0.96
CA ALA A 81 8.56 19.62 -1.35
C ALA A 81 8.42 19.76 -2.88
N GLY A 82 9.48 19.47 -3.64
CA GLY A 82 9.43 19.48 -5.10
C GLY A 82 8.55 18.35 -5.64
N ARG A 83 8.63 17.17 -5.03
CA ARG A 83 7.76 16.04 -5.38
C ARG A 83 6.32 16.24 -4.93
N ALA A 84 6.07 16.90 -3.80
CA ALA A 84 4.73 17.27 -3.37
C ALA A 84 4.07 18.25 -4.37
N LEU A 85 4.80 19.29 -4.80
CA LEU A 85 4.30 20.24 -5.79
C LEU A 85 4.03 19.58 -7.16
N LEU A 86 4.90 18.65 -7.56
CA LEU A 86 4.71 17.82 -8.75
C LEU A 86 3.43 17.00 -8.65
N LEU A 87 3.22 16.30 -7.53
CA LEU A 87 2.05 15.49 -7.27
C LEU A 87 0.77 16.32 -7.39
N THR A 88 0.73 17.50 -6.76
CA THR A 88 -0.51 18.29 -6.69
C THR A 88 -0.81 19.01 -7.99
N ARG A 89 0.20 19.48 -8.74
CA ARG A 89 0.01 20.11 -10.06
C ARG A 89 -0.49 19.11 -11.09
N GLU A 90 0.25 18.02 -11.30
CA GLU A 90 -0.19 16.97 -12.24
C GLU A 90 -1.47 16.30 -11.75
N GLY A 91 -1.66 16.18 -10.44
CA GLY A 91 -2.87 15.63 -9.85
C GLY A 91 -4.12 16.40 -10.24
N ALA A 92 -4.08 17.73 -10.13
CA ALA A 92 -5.18 18.59 -10.55
C ALA A 92 -5.47 18.47 -12.06
N GLU A 93 -4.44 18.43 -12.90
CA GLU A 93 -4.60 18.21 -14.35
C GLU A 93 -5.25 16.87 -14.67
N ARG A 94 -4.83 15.80 -13.99
CA ARG A 94 -5.34 14.44 -14.22
C ARG A 94 -6.78 14.28 -13.79
N VAL A 95 -7.14 14.80 -12.62
CA VAL A 95 -8.54 14.75 -12.18
C VAL A 95 -9.43 15.55 -13.12
N ARG A 96 -8.99 16.72 -13.61
CA ARG A 96 -9.71 17.46 -14.67
C ARG A 96 -9.86 16.62 -15.94
N ALA A 97 -8.81 15.95 -16.40
CA ALA A 97 -8.86 15.08 -17.57
C ALA A 97 -9.84 13.92 -17.39
N LEU A 98 -9.87 13.29 -16.22
CA LEU A 98 -10.82 12.21 -15.91
C LEU A 98 -12.28 12.71 -15.85
N LEU A 99 -12.51 13.89 -15.28
CA LEU A 99 -13.82 14.55 -15.28
C LEU A 99 -14.31 14.85 -16.72
N LEU A 100 -13.42 15.35 -17.58
CA LEU A 100 -13.71 15.60 -19.00
C LEU A 100 -13.94 14.30 -19.78
N ALA A 101 -13.22 13.23 -19.43
CA ALA A 101 -13.39 11.91 -20.00
C ALA A 101 -14.64 11.16 -19.47
N GLY A 102 -15.50 11.83 -18.71
CA GLY A 102 -16.78 11.28 -18.25
C GLY A 102 -16.67 10.21 -17.16
N LEU A 103 -15.59 10.18 -16.38
CA LEU A 103 -15.56 9.30 -15.21
C LEU A 103 -16.66 9.70 -14.22
N PRO A 104 -17.27 8.73 -13.53
CA PRO A 104 -18.49 8.92 -12.71
C PRO A 104 -18.20 9.57 -11.35
N PHE A 105 -17.60 10.77 -11.35
CA PHE A 105 -17.46 11.59 -10.14
C PHE A 105 -18.80 12.21 -9.74
N ASP A 106 -19.00 12.37 -8.43
CA ASP A 106 -20.21 12.97 -7.87
C ASP A 106 -20.28 14.46 -8.20
N ARG A 107 -21.47 14.92 -8.58
CA ARG A 107 -21.73 16.30 -9.03
C ARG A 107 -22.89 16.94 -8.28
N GLY A 108 -22.81 18.25 -8.10
CA GLY A 108 -23.89 19.06 -7.57
C GLY A 108 -25.01 19.27 -8.59
N ALA A 109 -26.08 19.93 -8.16
CA ALA A 109 -27.23 20.25 -9.02
C ALA A 109 -26.87 21.17 -10.20
N ASP A 110 -25.78 21.92 -10.08
CA ASP A 110 -25.20 22.78 -11.13
C ASP A 110 -24.26 22.03 -12.09
N GLY A 111 -24.05 20.72 -11.87
CA GLY A 111 -23.14 19.89 -12.64
C GLY A 111 -21.66 20.01 -12.25
N ALA A 112 -21.31 20.88 -11.30
CA ALA A 112 -19.94 21.01 -10.80
C ALA A 112 -19.55 19.81 -9.92
N PRO A 113 -18.27 19.41 -9.86
CA PRO A 113 -17.82 18.34 -8.97
C PRO A 113 -18.11 18.67 -7.50
N LEU A 114 -18.62 17.70 -6.73
CA LEU A 114 -18.74 17.84 -5.28
C LEU A 114 -17.35 17.71 -4.63
N LEU A 115 -17.03 18.67 -3.75
CA LEU A 115 -15.74 18.73 -3.05
C LEU A 115 -15.96 18.56 -1.55
N GLY A 116 -15.33 17.53 -0.98
CA GLY A 116 -15.25 17.33 0.46
C GLY A 116 -13.92 17.83 1.05
N ARG A 117 -13.84 17.76 2.39
CA ARG A 117 -12.65 18.11 3.17
C ARG A 117 -12.42 17.04 4.24
N GLU A 118 -11.19 16.54 4.32
CA GLU A 118 -10.73 15.63 5.37
C GLU A 118 -9.71 16.34 6.28
N ALA A 119 -9.26 15.66 7.34
CA ALA A 119 -8.31 16.25 8.30
C ALA A 119 -7.01 16.70 7.62
N ALA A 120 -6.40 17.76 8.19
CA ALA A 120 -5.17 18.40 7.70
C ALA A 120 -5.24 19.06 6.30
N HIS A 121 -6.38 19.08 5.61
CA HIS A 121 -6.57 19.89 4.41
C HIS A 121 -6.95 21.33 4.77
N GLY A 122 -6.34 22.33 4.12
CA GLY A 122 -6.68 23.74 4.23
C GLY A 122 -7.93 24.16 3.45
N ALA A 123 -8.31 23.39 2.41
CA ALA A 123 -9.45 23.66 1.53
C ALA A 123 -10.28 22.39 1.26
N ALA A 124 -11.52 22.56 0.79
CA ALA A 124 -12.33 21.47 0.27
C ALA A 124 -11.87 21.12 -1.15
N ARG A 125 -11.16 19.99 -1.30
CA ARG A 125 -10.49 19.58 -2.54
C ARG A 125 -10.66 18.10 -2.88
N ILE A 126 -11.48 17.38 -2.13
CA ILE A 126 -11.59 15.92 -2.25
C ILE A 126 -12.78 15.57 -3.13
N VAL A 127 -12.50 15.09 -4.34
CA VAL A 127 -13.53 14.59 -5.24
C VAL A 127 -13.92 13.16 -4.87
N HIS A 128 -15.22 12.87 -4.93
CA HIS A 128 -15.80 11.57 -4.61
C HIS A 128 -16.48 10.96 -5.84
N ALA A 129 -16.76 9.66 -5.80
CA ALA A 129 -17.49 8.95 -6.83
C ALA A 129 -18.34 7.82 -6.23
N GLY A 130 -19.67 7.91 -6.39
CA GLY A 130 -20.59 6.96 -5.76
C GLY A 130 -20.66 7.12 -4.24
N GLY A 131 -20.58 8.35 -3.73
CA GLY A 131 -20.61 8.63 -2.29
C GLY A 131 -19.30 8.24 -1.60
N ASP A 132 -19.37 7.32 -0.64
CA ASP A 132 -18.19 6.79 0.09
C ASP A 132 -17.59 5.54 -0.58
N ALA A 133 -17.80 5.36 -1.89
CA ALA A 133 -17.31 4.24 -2.69
C ALA A 133 -16.36 4.67 -3.83
N THR A 134 -15.63 5.78 -3.65
CA THR A 134 -14.82 6.41 -4.71
C THR A 134 -13.86 5.43 -5.40
N GLY A 135 -13.18 4.61 -4.61
CA GLY A 135 -12.27 3.57 -5.10
C GLY A 135 -12.96 2.57 -6.02
N ALA A 136 -14.03 1.92 -5.54
CA ALA A 136 -14.77 0.93 -6.31
C ALA A 136 -15.30 1.50 -7.63
N THR A 137 -15.91 2.68 -7.55
CA THR A 137 -16.49 3.37 -8.71
C THR A 137 -15.45 3.70 -9.78
N LEU A 138 -14.35 4.35 -9.41
CA LEU A 138 -13.35 4.81 -10.38
C LEU A 138 -12.49 3.66 -10.93
N VAL A 139 -12.11 2.72 -10.06
CA VAL A 139 -11.25 1.61 -10.48
C VAL A 139 -12.01 0.64 -11.38
N ALA A 140 -13.31 0.40 -11.15
CA ALA A 140 -14.15 -0.34 -12.09
C ALA A 140 -14.19 0.33 -13.49
N ALA A 141 -14.39 1.66 -13.54
CA ALA A 141 -14.38 2.39 -14.81
C ALA A 141 -13.02 2.31 -15.54
N LEU A 142 -11.90 2.33 -14.81
CA LEU A 142 -10.57 2.14 -15.39
C LEU A 142 -10.33 0.69 -15.85
N ALA A 143 -10.82 -0.31 -15.11
CA ALA A 143 -10.73 -1.71 -15.48
C ALA A 143 -11.47 -1.99 -16.79
N GLU A 144 -12.66 -1.43 -16.98
CA GLU A 144 -13.40 -1.53 -18.25
C GLU A 144 -12.63 -0.93 -19.42
N ARG A 145 -11.99 0.24 -19.21
CA ARG A 145 -11.13 0.84 -20.25
C ARG A 145 -9.94 -0.04 -20.58
N VAL A 146 -9.32 -0.67 -19.59
CA VAL A 146 -8.22 -1.62 -19.80
C VAL A 146 -8.70 -2.81 -20.63
N ARG A 147 -9.84 -3.43 -20.29
CA ARG A 147 -10.44 -4.54 -21.05
C ARG A 147 -10.73 -4.14 -22.51
N ALA A 148 -11.16 -2.91 -22.73
CA ALA A 148 -11.48 -2.38 -24.05
C ALA A 148 -10.25 -1.95 -24.88
N THR A 149 -9.03 -2.00 -24.33
CA THR A 149 -7.80 -1.51 -25.01
C THR A 149 -7.03 -2.67 -25.64
N PRO A 150 -6.96 -2.81 -26.97
CA PRO A 150 -6.40 -4.00 -27.64
C PRO A 150 -4.91 -4.26 -27.39
N SER A 151 -4.14 -3.23 -27.04
CA SER A 151 -2.70 -3.37 -26.76
C SER A 151 -2.41 -3.87 -25.34
N ILE A 152 -3.44 -4.04 -24.49
CA ILE A 152 -3.28 -4.51 -23.11
C ILE A 152 -3.81 -5.94 -22.99
N ARG A 153 -2.92 -6.87 -22.68
CA ARG A 153 -3.25 -8.26 -22.33
C ARG A 153 -3.30 -8.39 -20.82
N VAL A 154 -4.48 -8.75 -20.29
CA VAL A 154 -4.66 -9.04 -18.86
C VAL A 154 -4.41 -10.52 -18.62
N GLU A 155 -3.57 -10.83 -17.64
CA GLU A 155 -3.38 -12.19 -17.13
C GLU A 155 -3.77 -12.21 -15.65
N SER A 156 -4.95 -12.76 -15.36
CA SER A 156 -5.45 -12.92 -14.00
C SER A 156 -5.00 -14.24 -13.39
N ASN A 157 -5.13 -14.37 -12.06
CA ASN A 157 -4.58 -15.49 -11.30
C ASN A 157 -3.07 -15.73 -11.58
N ALA A 158 -2.33 -14.65 -11.82
CA ALA A 158 -0.90 -14.68 -12.09
C ALA A 158 -0.13 -14.18 -10.85
N PHE A 159 0.57 -15.08 -10.17
CA PHE A 159 1.41 -14.71 -9.02
C PHE A 159 2.85 -14.48 -9.47
N ALA A 160 3.32 -13.23 -9.43
CA ALA A 160 4.71 -12.89 -9.69
C ALA A 160 5.60 -13.34 -8.53
N VAL A 161 6.51 -14.27 -8.79
CA VAL A 161 7.31 -14.96 -7.77
C VAL A 161 8.63 -14.25 -7.55
N ASP A 162 9.38 -13.97 -8.62
CA ASP A 162 10.68 -13.29 -8.56
C ASP A 162 11.02 -12.54 -9.87
N LEU A 163 11.91 -11.56 -9.76
CA LEU A 163 12.46 -10.80 -10.89
C LEU A 163 13.79 -11.42 -11.32
N ALA A 164 13.99 -11.63 -12.63
CA ALA A 164 15.29 -12.03 -13.15
C ALA A 164 16.19 -10.80 -13.34
N VAL A 165 17.37 -10.80 -12.73
CA VAL A 165 18.31 -9.67 -12.79
C VAL A 165 19.67 -10.11 -13.31
N ARG A 166 20.27 -9.31 -14.19
CA ARG A 166 21.64 -9.49 -14.68
C ARG A 166 22.37 -8.15 -14.66
N HIS A 167 23.49 -8.07 -13.94
CA HIS A 167 24.32 -6.85 -13.83
C HIS A 167 23.50 -5.58 -13.48
N GLY A 168 22.62 -5.67 -12.48
CA GLY A 168 21.75 -4.55 -12.04
C GLY A 168 20.58 -4.23 -12.97
N ARG A 169 20.35 -5.04 -14.02
CA ARG A 169 19.27 -4.87 -14.98
C ARG A 169 18.21 -5.97 -14.88
N VAL A 170 16.96 -5.58 -14.73
CA VAL A 170 15.81 -6.50 -14.79
C VAL A 170 15.60 -6.99 -16.22
N CYS A 171 15.48 -8.31 -16.36
CA CYS A 171 15.37 -9.02 -17.63
C CYS A 171 14.00 -9.71 -17.83
N GLY A 172 13.18 -9.75 -16.79
CA GLY A 172 11.86 -10.37 -16.84
C GLY A 172 11.30 -10.74 -15.47
N VAL A 173 10.18 -11.43 -15.47
CA VAL A 173 9.41 -11.83 -14.29
C VAL A 173 9.11 -13.31 -14.37
N LEU A 174 9.48 -14.07 -13.33
CA LEU A 174 8.99 -15.43 -13.15
C LEU A 174 7.64 -15.37 -12.45
N ALA A 175 6.62 -15.97 -13.05
CA ALA A 175 5.27 -16.02 -12.52
C ALA A 175 4.70 -17.43 -12.54
N CYS A 176 3.84 -17.73 -11.58
CA CYS A 176 3.01 -18.93 -11.59
C CYS A 176 1.60 -18.56 -12.03
N HIS A 177 1.07 -19.31 -13.00
CA HIS A 177 -0.29 -19.20 -13.53
C HIS A 177 -1.05 -20.50 -13.28
N SER A 178 -2.35 -20.52 -13.58
CA SER A 178 -3.17 -21.73 -13.54
C SER A 178 -2.64 -22.85 -14.43
N GLU A 179 -2.05 -22.51 -15.57
CA GLU A 179 -1.45 -23.44 -16.53
C GLU A 179 -0.01 -23.85 -16.19
N GLY A 180 0.54 -23.33 -15.09
CA GLY A 180 1.89 -23.61 -14.62
C GLY A 180 2.81 -22.39 -14.69
N TRP A 181 4.11 -22.66 -14.71
CA TRP A 181 5.13 -21.62 -14.62
C TRP A 181 5.36 -20.91 -15.95
N VAL A 182 5.48 -19.59 -15.89
CA VAL A 182 5.73 -18.71 -17.03
C VAL A 182 6.85 -17.75 -16.69
N PHE A 183 7.86 -17.67 -17.56
CA PHE A 183 8.84 -16.60 -17.51
C PHE A 183 8.50 -15.54 -18.56
N HIS A 184 8.10 -14.37 -18.09
CA HIS A 184 7.84 -13.19 -18.90
C HIS A 184 9.16 -12.46 -19.16
N ARG A 185 9.81 -12.75 -20.29
CA ARG A 185 11.03 -12.05 -20.71
C ARG A 185 10.65 -10.65 -21.17
N ALA A 186 11.08 -9.65 -20.42
CA ALA A 186 10.67 -8.27 -20.65
C ALA A 186 11.79 -7.29 -20.30
N PRO A 187 12.13 -6.34 -21.19
CA PRO A 187 13.10 -5.29 -20.90
C PRO A 187 12.55 -4.22 -19.96
N ARG A 188 11.23 -4.19 -19.74
CA ARG A 188 10.52 -3.17 -18.99
C ARG A 188 9.53 -3.80 -18.02
N VAL A 189 9.75 -3.60 -16.73
CA VAL A 189 8.87 -4.10 -15.67
C VAL A 189 8.43 -2.94 -14.78
N VAL A 190 7.13 -2.83 -14.54
CA VAL A 190 6.52 -1.83 -13.65
C VAL A 190 5.89 -2.53 -12.45
N LEU A 191 6.33 -2.16 -11.24
CA LEU A 191 5.70 -2.58 -10.00
C LEU A 191 4.60 -1.60 -9.61
N ALA A 192 3.37 -2.09 -9.52
CA ALA A 192 2.18 -1.36 -9.08
C ALA A 192 1.34 -2.22 -8.10
N THR A 193 2.03 -2.93 -7.20
CA THR A 193 1.49 -4.06 -6.43
C THR A 193 0.75 -3.69 -5.13
N GLY A 194 0.65 -2.39 -4.80
CA GLY A 194 0.11 -1.95 -3.52
C GLY A 194 1.09 -2.11 -2.35
N GLY A 195 0.58 -1.97 -1.13
CA GLY A 195 1.38 -1.91 0.09
C GLY A 195 1.59 -3.23 0.82
N VAL A 196 1.98 -3.10 2.09
CA VAL A 196 2.37 -4.20 3.00
C VAL A 196 1.36 -4.46 4.11
N GLY A 197 0.14 -3.94 4.00
CA GLY A 197 -0.85 -3.95 5.08
C GLY A 197 -1.17 -5.34 5.62
N GLY A 198 -1.16 -6.36 4.78
CA GLY A 198 -1.38 -7.76 5.15
C GLY A 198 -0.23 -8.40 5.96
N ALA A 199 0.89 -7.71 6.15
CA ALA A 199 1.95 -8.13 7.06
C ALA A 199 1.61 -7.87 8.54
N TYR A 200 0.56 -7.09 8.83
CA TYR A 200 0.09 -6.81 10.19
C TYR A 200 -1.15 -7.64 10.52
N ALA A 201 -1.26 -8.10 11.77
CA ALA A 201 -2.42 -8.88 12.23
C ALA A 201 -3.73 -8.08 12.29
N ARG A 202 -3.64 -6.75 12.43
CA ARG A 202 -4.81 -5.86 12.35
C ARG A 202 -4.56 -4.80 11.28
N THR A 203 -5.31 -4.90 10.20
CA THR A 203 -5.15 -4.07 9.00
C THR A 203 -6.48 -3.76 8.37
N THR A 204 -6.60 -2.65 7.66
CA THR A 204 -7.77 -2.35 6.81
C THR A 204 -7.54 -2.75 5.35
N ASN A 205 -6.38 -3.32 5.04
CA ASN A 205 -6.02 -3.67 3.68
C ASN A 205 -6.62 -5.02 3.30
N PRO A 206 -6.99 -5.22 2.03
CA PRO A 206 -7.52 -6.50 1.59
C PRO A 206 -6.44 -7.60 1.69
N PRO A 207 -6.84 -8.89 1.76
CA PRO A 207 -5.93 -10.01 2.01
C PRO A 207 -4.74 -10.11 1.04
N GLU A 208 -4.91 -9.61 -0.20
CA GLU A 208 -3.89 -9.57 -1.23
C GLU A 208 -2.78 -8.52 -1.03
N ALA A 209 -2.90 -7.58 -0.08
CA ALA A 209 -1.88 -6.55 0.17
C ALA A 209 -0.68 -7.09 0.98
N THR A 210 0.04 -8.04 0.40
CA THR A 210 1.02 -8.91 1.08
C THR A 210 2.45 -8.41 1.02
N GLY A 211 2.69 -7.24 0.43
CA GLY A 211 4.04 -6.70 0.25
C GLY A 211 4.85 -7.37 -0.87
N ASP A 212 4.19 -8.03 -1.83
CA ASP A 212 4.87 -8.81 -2.88
C ASP A 212 5.86 -7.97 -3.68
N GLY A 213 5.45 -6.81 -4.21
CA GLY A 213 6.37 -5.97 -5.00
C GLY A 213 7.52 -5.39 -4.20
N LEU A 214 7.33 -5.11 -2.91
CA LEU A 214 8.42 -4.69 -2.02
C LEU A 214 9.45 -5.82 -1.89
N ALA A 215 8.97 -7.05 -1.65
CA ALA A 215 9.79 -8.23 -1.49
C ALA A 215 10.53 -8.61 -2.79
N LEU A 216 9.83 -8.56 -3.93
CA LEU A 216 10.41 -8.74 -5.28
C LEU A 216 11.56 -7.76 -5.53
N ALA A 217 11.32 -6.47 -5.31
CA ALA A 217 12.32 -5.44 -5.52
C ALA A 217 13.51 -5.57 -4.56
N ALA A 218 13.25 -5.88 -3.28
CA ALA A 218 14.28 -6.10 -2.27
C ALA A 218 15.24 -7.22 -2.68
N ARG A 219 14.70 -8.38 -3.08
CA ARG A 219 15.49 -9.54 -3.52
C ARG A 219 16.24 -9.30 -4.82
N ALA A 220 15.66 -8.49 -5.71
CA ALA A 220 16.33 -8.02 -6.92
C ALA A 220 17.49 -7.04 -6.65
N GLY A 221 17.66 -6.57 -5.41
CA GLY A 221 18.71 -5.63 -5.02
C GLY A 221 18.33 -4.15 -5.18
N ALA A 222 17.04 -3.83 -5.27
CA ALA A 222 16.59 -2.44 -5.34
C ALA A 222 16.80 -1.70 -4.01
N LEU A 223 17.10 -0.40 -4.10
CA LEU A 223 17.11 0.50 -2.94
C LEU A 223 15.71 0.66 -2.37
N LEU A 224 15.60 0.51 -1.06
CA LEU A 224 14.41 0.73 -0.26
C LEU A 224 14.62 1.94 0.65
N ALA A 225 13.52 2.60 1.01
CA ALA A 225 13.55 3.66 2.01
C ALA A 225 12.26 3.70 2.80
N ASP A 226 12.35 4.25 4.01
CA ASP A 226 11.19 4.72 4.79
C ASP A 226 10.17 3.61 5.10
N VAL A 227 10.56 2.33 5.03
CA VAL A 227 9.65 1.19 5.17
C VAL A 227 9.07 1.07 6.58
N GLU A 228 9.70 1.69 7.58
CA GLU A 228 9.19 1.82 8.94
C GLU A 228 7.95 2.73 9.05
N PHE A 229 7.73 3.59 8.05
CA PHE A 229 6.59 4.49 8.01
C PHE A 229 5.36 3.77 7.45
N VAL A 230 4.63 3.12 8.35
CA VAL A 230 3.30 2.54 8.12
C VAL A 230 2.26 3.34 8.89
N GLN A 231 1.35 4.01 8.18
CA GLN A 231 0.26 4.76 8.78
C GLN A 231 -0.81 3.81 9.32
N PHE A 232 -1.27 4.08 10.54
CA PHE A 232 -2.43 3.41 11.14
C PHE A 232 -3.67 4.31 10.99
N HIS A 233 -4.75 3.78 10.45
CA HIS A 233 -6.03 4.50 10.42
C HIS A 233 -6.64 4.47 11.82
N PRO A 234 -7.07 5.61 12.39
CA PRO A 234 -7.55 5.66 13.77
C PRO A 234 -8.88 4.92 13.99
N THR A 235 -9.77 4.94 12.98
CA THR A 235 -11.17 4.50 13.11
C THR A 235 -11.47 3.29 12.22
N ALA A 236 -10.87 2.13 12.53
CA ALA A 236 -11.33 0.85 12.00
C ALA A 236 -12.25 0.16 13.03
N LEU A 237 -13.33 -0.48 12.59
CA LEU A 237 -14.26 -1.19 13.48
C LEU A 237 -13.50 -2.19 14.36
N ALA A 238 -13.73 -2.12 15.66
CA ALA A 238 -13.18 -3.06 16.63
C ALA A 238 -14.12 -4.27 16.75
N VAL A 239 -14.13 -5.08 15.70
CA VAL A 239 -14.89 -6.33 15.56
C VAL A 239 -13.95 -7.48 15.20
N ASP A 240 -14.40 -8.71 15.38
CA ASP A 240 -13.65 -9.91 15.01
C ASP A 240 -13.74 -10.14 13.49
N ALA A 241 -12.97 -9.36 12.74
CA ALA A 241 -12.87 -9.44 11.28
C ALA A 241 -11.44 -9.18 10.82
N ASP A 242 -10.98 -9.97 9.86
CA ASP A 242 -9.69 -9.82 9.20
C ASP A 242 -9.88 -9.82 7.67
N PRO A 243 -9.72 -8.67 6.99
CA PRO A 243 -9.29 -7.39 7.54
C PRO A 243 -10.34 -6.65 8.37
N ALA A 244 -9.89 -5.70 9.19
CA ALA A 244 -10.74 -4.84 9.99
C ALA A 244 -11.46 -3.80 9.10
N PRO A 245 -12.80 -3.70 9.14
CA PRO A 245 -13.53 -2.73 8.34
C PRO A 245 -13.14 -1.29 8.67
N LEU A 246 -12.91 -0.48 7.64
CA LEU A 246 -12.56 0.93 7.79
C LEU A 246 -13.81 1.81 7.84
N LEU A 247 -13.84 2.73 8.80
CA LEU A 247 -14.80 3.83 8.82
C LEU A 247 -14.10 5.10 8.32
N THR A 248 -14.55 5.66 7.20
CA THR A 248 -13.90 6.78 6.50
C THR A 248 -13.59 7.97 7.41
N GLU A 249 -12.44 8.60 7.18
CA GLU A 249 -12.06 9.85 7.86
C GLU A 249 -13.05 10.99 7.61
N ALA A 250 -13.79 10.94 6.50
CA ALA A 250 -14.85 11.90 6.20
C ALA A 250 -15.93 11.94 7.29
N LEU A 251 -16.12 10.88 8.09
CA LEU A 251 -17.02 10.89 9.25
C LEU A 251 -16.57 11.89 10.33
N ARG A 252 -15.27 11.95 10.64
CA ARG A 252 -14.72 12.94 11.58
C ARG A 252 -14.82 14.35 11.01
N GLY A 253 -14.56 14.50 9.71
CA GLY A 253 -14.80 15.74 8.96
C GLY A 253 -16.25 16.23 9.02
N ALA A 254 -17.20 15.29 9.06
CA ALA A 254 -18.63 15.56 9.18
C ALA A 254 -19.13 15.68 10.64
N GLY A 255 -18.24 15.60 11.64
CA GLY A 255 -18.56 15.86 13.04
C GLY A 255 -18.71 14.64 13.94
N ALA A 256 -18.34 13.43 13.48
CA ALA A 256 -18.31 12.26 14.35
C ALA A 256 -17.36 12.46 15.55
N LEU A 257 -17.74 11.95 16.73
CA LEU A 257 -17.07 12.22 18.00
C LEU A 257 -16.39 10.96 18.56
N LEU A 258 -15.20 11.12 19.13
CA LEU A 258 -14.49 10.02 19.79
C LEU A 258 -14.77 10.04 21.30
N LEU A 259 -15.36 8.95 21.79
CA LEU A 259 -15.86 8.81 23.16
C LEU A 259 -15.10 7.71 23.91
N ASP A 260 -14.91 7.89 25.22
CA ASP A 260 -14.46 6.84 26.13
C ASP A 260 -15.62 5.89 26.51
N ARG A 261 -15.33 4.85 27.31
CA ARG A 261 -16.33 3.89 27.82
C ARG A 261 -17.47 4.53 28.63
N ARG A 262 -17.32 5.76 29.13
CA ARG A 262 -18.33 6.50 29.89
C ARG A 262 -19.12 7.46 29.00
N GLY A 263 -18.86 7.48 27.69
CA GLY A 263 -19.47 8.40 26.74
C GLY A 263 -18.84 9.81 26.77
N VAL A 264 -17.67 9.99 27.39
CA VAL A 264 -17.00 11.29 27.47
C VAL A 264 -16.15 11.52 26.22
N ARG A 265 -16.36 12.65 25.55
CA ARG A 265 -15.51 13.10 24.43
C ARG A 265 -14.12 13.45 24.95
N PHE A 266 -13.09 12.75 24.47
CA PHE A 266 -11.73 12.89 25.03
C PHE A 266 -10.74 13.63 24.13
N MET A 267 -10.94 13.66 22.80
CA MET A 267 -9.95 14.24 21.88
C MET A 267 -9.70 15.74 22.09
N ALA A 268 -10.68 16.47 22.61
CA ALA A 268 -10.54 17.89 22.93
C ALA A 268 -9.48 18.16 24.03
N ALA A 269 -9.20 17.18 24.89
CA ALA A 269 -8.13 17.26 25.89
C ALA A 269 -6.76 16.83 25.33
N GLU A 270 -6.75 16.07 24.22
CA GLU A 270 -5.53 15.53 23.61
C GLU A 270 -4.90 16.51 22.61
N HIS A 271 -5.72 17.24 21.84
CA HIS A 271 -5.24 18.13 20.79
C HIS A 271 -6.23 19.28 20.50
N PRO A 272 -5.77 20.51 20.20
CA PRO A 272 -6.66 21.64 19.92
C PRO A 272 -7.63 21.42 18.74
N LEU A 273 -7.21 20.64 17.73
CA LEU A 273 -8.06 20.24 16.59
C LEU A 273 -9.01 19.06 16.90
N ALA A 274 -8.94 18.47 18.10
CA ALA A 274 -9.73 17.32 18.53
C ALA A 274 -9.77 16.19 17.47
N GLU A 275 -10.95 15.75 17.02
CA GLU A 275 -11.13 14.69 16.01
C GLU A 275 -10.56 15.07 14.62
N LEU A 276 -10.26 16.34 14.36
CA LEU A 276 -9.61 16.81 13.12
C LEU A 276 -8.08 16.91 13.25
N ALA A 277 -7.50 16.46 14.37
CA ALA A 277 -6.05 16.33 14.50
C ALA A 277 -5.47 15.35 13.44
N PRO A 278 -4.17 15.44 13.14
CA PRO A 278 -3.49 14.48 12.26
C PRO A 278 -3.72 13.02 12.68
N ARG A 279 -3.79 12.12 11.70
CA ARG A 279 -4.15 10.71 11.91
C ARG A 279 -3.27 10.01 12.93
N ASP A 280 -1.98 10.28 12.94
CA ASP A 280 -1.03 9.68 13.87
C ASP A 280 -1.30 10.09 15.32
N VAL A 281 -1.70 11.35 15.55
CA VAL A 281 -2.11 11.87 16.88
C VAL A 281 -3.38 11.15 17.35
N VAL A 282 -4.42 11.14 16.50
CA VAL A 282 -5.69 10.48 16.84
C VAL A 282 -5.48 8.98 17.06
N ALA A 283 -4.72 8.32 16.19
CA ALA A 283 -4.43 6.89 16.31
C ALA A 283 -3.71 6.57 17.62
N ARG A 284 -2.70 7.35 18.03
CA ARG A 284 -2.01 7.17 19.31
C ARG A 284 -2.94 7.40 20.51
N ALA A 285 -3.80 8.42 20.47
CA ALA A 285 -4.75 8.70 21.55
C ALA A 285 -5.77 7.56 21.75
N ILE A 286 -6.26 6.96 20.66
CA ILE A 286 -7.11 5.76 20.69
C ILE A 286 -6.29 4.54 21.14
N GLY A 287 -5.11 4.36 20.57
CA GLY A 287 -4.23 3.22 20.83
C GLY A 287 -3.81 3.10 22.30
N ALA A 288 -3.52 4.23 22.96
CA ALA A 288 -3.19 4.26 24.39
C ALA A 288 -4.34 3.73 25.26
N ARG A 289 -5.59 4.10 24.93
CA ARG A 289 -6.80 3.64 25.63
C ARG A 289 -7.07 2.16 25.39
N VAL A 290 -6.99 1.72 24.13
CA VAL A 290 -7.15 0.31 23.75
C VAL A 290 -6.09 -0.56 24.45
N ALA A 291 -4.84 -0.11 24.52
CA ALA A 291 -3.77 -0.81 25.24
C ALA A 291 -4.00 -0.88 26.76
N ALA A 292 -4.71 0.09 27.33
CA ALA A 292 -5.13 0.09 28.74
C ALA A 292 -6.39 -0.76 29.01
N GLY A 293 -6.91 -1.46 27.99
CA GLY A 293 -8.15 -2.24 28.10
C GLY A 293 -9.43 -1.39 28.10
N GLU A 294 -9.32 -0.12 27.70
CA GLU A 294 -10.47 0.78 27.60
C GLU A 294 -11.01 0.81 26.16
N PRO A 295 -12.29 0.46 25.94
CA PRO A 295 -12.87 0.56 24.62
C PRO A 295 -13.03 2.03 24.22
N VAL A 296 -12.80 2.30 22.94
CA VAL A 296 -13.05 3.61 22.33
C VAL A 296 -14.23 3.47 21.38
N LEU A 297 -15.16 4.43 21.47
CA LEU A 297 -16.36 4.46 20.67
C LEU A 297 -16.33 5.67 19.73
N LEU A 298 -16.89 5.50 18.53
CA LEU A 298 -17.09 6.57 17.55
C LEU A 298 -18.58 6.84 17.42
N ASP A 299 -19.02 8.03 17.84
CA ASP A 299 -20.40 8.47 17.70
C ASP A 299 -20.61 9.08 16.30
N LEU A 300 -21.37 8.36 15.47
CA LEU A 300 -21.64 8.76 14.08
C LEU A 300 -22.88 9.66 13.95
N ARG A 301 -23.70 9.78 15.00
CA ARG A 301 -24.99 10.49 14.92
C ARG A 301 -24.85 11.94 14.45
N PRO A 302 -23.85 12.73 14.90
CA PRO A 302 -23.67 14.09 14.36
C PRO A 302 -23.33 14.10 12.87
N ALA A 303 -22.46 13.18 12.41
CA ALA A 303 -22.08 13.06 11.01
C ALA A 303 -23.24 12.60 10.12
N LEU A 304 -24.03 11.64 10.60
CA LEU A 304 -25.21 11.14 9.91
C LEU A 304 -26.34 12.18 9.87
N ALA A 305 -26.50 13.01 10.91
CA ALA A 305 -27.43 14.13 10.88
C ALA A 305 -27.01 15.20 9.84
N ALA A 306 -25.71 15.44 9.69
CA ALA A 306 -25.19 16.40 8.71
C ALA A 306 -25.28 15.88 7.26
N LYS A 307 -25.16 14.56 7.05
CA LYS A 307 -25.20 13.94 5.71
C LYS A 307 -25.83 12.53 5.76
N PRO A 308 -27.19 12.42 5.85
CA PRO A 308 -27.88 11.15 6.05
C PRO A 308 -27.58 10.06 5.02
N ASP A 309 -27.53 10.43 3.74
CA ASP A 309 -27.26 9.51 2.63
C ASP A 309 -25.77 9.46 2.24
N GLY A 310 -24.90 10.04 3.08
CA GLY A 310 -23.53 10.33 2.72
C GLY A 310 -22.53 9.18 2.87
N PHE A 311 -22.92 8.14 3.61
CA PHE A 311 -22.00 7.08 4.06
C PHE A 311 -22.61 5.66 3.92
N PRO A 312 -23.14 5.27 2.74
CA PRO A 312 -23.80 3.98 2.57
C PRO A 312 -22.87 2.79 2.82
N THR A 313 -21.59 2.88 2.47
CA THR A 313 -20.61 1.81 2.75
C THR A 313 -20.41 1.65 4.24
N VAL A 314 -20.26 2.75 4.99
CA VAL A 314 -20.16 2.73 6.46
C VAL A 314 -21.39 2.10 7.11
N LEU A 315 -22.60 2.49 6.69
CA LEU A 315 -23.84 1.95 7.23
C LEU A 315 -23.97 0.44 6.96
N ALA A 316 -23.61 0.00 5.74
CA ALA A 316 -23.61 -1.41 5.39
C ALA A 316 -22.58 -2.22 6.22
N LEU A 317 -21.38 -1.68 6.45
CA LEU A 317 -20.37 -2.31 7.30
C LEU A 317 -20.85 -2.45 8.74
N CYS A 318 -21.44 -1.40 9.33
CA CYS A 318 -22.01 -1.48 10.67
C CYS A 318 -23.12 -2.54 10.75
N ALA A 319 -24.07 -2.53 9.80
CA ALA A 319 -25.17 -3.48 9.76
C ALA A 319 -24.69 -4.94 9.63
N ALA A 320 -23.67 -5.20 8.80
CA ALA A 320 -23.07 -6.52 8.65
C ALA A 320 -22.47 -7.09 9.94
N HIS A 321 -22.14 -6.22 10.90
CA HIS A 321 -21.64 -6.58 12.22
C HIS A 321 -22.67 -6.37 13.34
N GLY A 322 -23.95 -6.19 13.00
CA GLY A 322 -25.04 -6.04 13.98
C GLY A 322 -25.03 -4.72 14.75
N LEU A 323 -24.41 -3.68 14.21
CA LEU A 323 -24.29 -2.35 14.82
C LEU A 323 -25.27 -1.37 14.15
N ASP A 324 -25.98 -0.57 14.94
CA ASP A 324 -26.85 0.51 14.45
C ASP A 324 -26.28 1.90 14.80
N PRO A 325 -25.55 2.55 13.87
CA PRO A 325 -24.89 3.82 14.13
C PRO A 325 -25.84 5.02 14.26
N TRP A 326 -27.14 4.85 13.98
CA TRP A 326 -28.16 5.87 14.25
C TRP A 326 -28.56 5.89 15.71
N ARG A 327 -28.40 4.77 16.42
CA ARG A 327 -28.83 4.61 17.81
C ARG A 327 -27.68 4.76 18.78
N GLU A 328 -26.55 4.12 18.49
CA GLU A 328 -25.44 3.99 19.43
C GLU A 328 -24.07 4.23 18.79
N PRO A 329 -23.08 4.72 19.56
CA PRO A 329 -21.70 4.79 19.13
C PRO A 329 -21.11 3.40 18.82
N VAL A 330 -20.24 3.32 17.81
CA VAL A 330 -19.65 2.06 17.35
C VAL A 330 -18.21 1.87 17.86
N PRO A 331 -17.76 0.64 18.17
CA PRO A 331 -16.43 0.42 18.72
C PRO A 331 -15.36 0.56 17.63
N VAL A 332 -14.28 1.28 17.94
CA VAL A 332 -13.17 1.53 16.99
C VAL A 332 -11.80 1.31 17.64
N ALA A 333 -10.84 0.91 16.81
CA ALA A 333 -9.43 0.83 17.19
C ALA A 333 -8.51 1.12 15.97
N PRO A 334 -7.23 1.44 16.19
CA PRO A 334 -6.29 1.73 15.11
C PRO A 334 -5.84 0.48 14.34
N ALA A 335 -5.82 0.53 13.01
CA ALA A 335 -5.40 -0.58 12.15
C ALA A 335 -4.35 -0.13 11.14
N ALA A 336 -3.39 -0.99 10.80
CA ALA A 336 -2.42 -0.70 9.75
C ALA A 336 -3.15 -0.43 8.43
N HIS A 337 -2.79 0.64 7.73
CA HIS A 337 -3.63 1.17 6.65
C HIS A 337 -2.86 1.53 5.39
N TYR A 338 -1.69 2.17 5.51
CA TYR A 338 -0.94 2.58 4.31
C TYR A 338 0.57 2.58 4.53
N HIS A 339 1.29 2.12 3.52
CA HIS A 339 2.76 2.11 3.49
C HIS A 339 3.30 3.33 2.75
N MET A 340 4.03 4.20 3.46
CA MET A 340 4.59 5.44 2.90
C MET A 340 6.00 5.23 2.33
N GLY A 341 6.71 4.25 2.87
CA GLY A 341 7.98 3.78 2.34
C GLY A 341 7.84 2.89 1.12
N GLY A 342 8.91 2.17 0.81
CA GLY A 342 8.93 1.17 -0.25
C GLY A 342 10.14 1.29 -1.17
N VAL A 343 9.95 0.92 -2.44
CA VAL A 343 11.01 0.93 -3.45
C VAL A 343 11.35 2.37 -3.82
N VAL A 344 12.60 2.79 -3.62
CA VAL A 344 13.03 4.15 -3.92
C VAL A 344 12.87 4.42 -5.40
N THR A 345 12.21 5.54 -5.73
CA THR A 345 12.10 6.02 -7.10
C THR A 345 12.59 7.45 -7.27
N ASP A 346 13.06 7.74 -8.48
CA ASP A 346 13.25 9.11 -8.95
C ASP A 346 11.90 9.74 -9.37
N PRO A 347 11.85 11.04 -9.76
CA PRO A 347 10.61 11.70 -10.18
C PRO A 347 9.96 11.14 -11.46
N ALA A 348 10.64 10.25 -12.20
CA ALA A 348 10.08 9.53 -13.35
C ALA A 348 9.55 8.13 -12.97
N GLY A 349 9.76 7.71 -11.72
CA GLY A 349 9.36 6.40 -11.21
C GLY A 349 10.39 5.30 -11.44
N ARG A 350 11.61 5.65 -11.88
CA ARG A 350 12.72 4.70 -12.08
C ARG A 350 13.27 4.25 -10.73
N THR A 351 13.51 2.96 -10.58
CA THR A 351 14.17 2.41 -9.39
C THR A 351 15.70 2.49 -9.52
N SER A 352 16.44 1.95 -8.55
CA SER A 352 17.89 1.79 -8.67
C SER A 352 18.33 0.67 -9.61
N LEU A 353 17.40 -0.12 -10.16
CA LEU A 353 17.66 -1.20 -11.11
C LEU A 353 17.21 -0.78 -12.51
N ASP A 354 18.07 -0.98 -13.50
CA ASP A 354 17.74 -0.69 -14.89
C ASP A 354 16.61 -1.61 -15.38
N GLY A 355 15.66 -1.05 -16.13
CA GLY A 355 14.49 -1.79 -16.62
C GLY A 355 13.39 -2.02 -15.59
N LEU A 356 13.52 -1.47 -14.36
CA LEU A 356 12.52 -1.56 -13.31
C LEU A 356 12.00 -0.18 -12.89
N TRP A 357 10.68 -0.04 -12.89
CA TRP A 357 9.93 1.11 -12.38
C TRP A 357 9.01 0.69 -11.25
N ALA A 358 8.62 1.65 -10.41
CA ALA A 358 7.64 1.45 -9.36
C ALA A 358 6.71 2.68 -9.23
N CYS A 359 5.41 2.44 -9.02
CA CYS A 359 4.42 3.50 -8.80
C CYS A 359 3.27 3.06 -7.88
N GLY A 360 2.58 4.05 -7.29
CA GLY A 360 1.62 3.80 -6.23
C GLY A 360 2.29 3.36 -4.93
N GLU A 361 1.54 2.71 -4.04
CA GLU A 361 1.95 2.41 -2.66
C GLU A 361 3.17 1.48 -2.51
N VAL A 362 3.59 0.78 -3.57
CA VAL A 362 4.84 0.00 -3.53
C VAL A 362 6.09 0.89 -3.58
N ALA A 363 5.95 2.11 -4.10
CA ALA A 363 7.05 3.04 -4.32
C ALA A 363 7.22 4.02 -3.16
N CYS A 364 8.47 4.25 -2.76
CA CYS A 364 8.85 5.39 -1.94
C CYS A 364 9.10 6.61 -2.84
N THR A 365 8.02 7.29 -3.22
CA THR A 365 8.07 8.49 -4.07
C THR A 365 8.49 9.73 -3.30
N GLY A 366 8.56 9.71 -1.98
CA GLY A 366 8.93 10.88 -1.16
C GLY A 366 7.84 11.94 -1.00
N VAL A 367 6.63 11.73 -1.51
CA VAL A 367 5.52 12.70 -1.39
C VAL A 367 4.80 12.63 -0.04
N HIS A 368 4.93 11.52 0.69
CA HIS A 368 4.20 11.29 1.95
C HIS A 368 5.03 11.58 3.21
N GLY A 369 6.35 11.61 3.09
CA GLY A 369 7.25 11.70 4.24
C GLY A 369 6.95 10.64 5.29
N ALA A 370 6.90 11.05 6.56
CA ALA A 370 6.63 10.17 7.69
C ALA A 370 5.14 10.07 8.06
N ASN A 371 4.25 10.81 7.38
CA ASN A 371 2.80 10.76 7.60
C ASN A 371 2.01 11.29 6.39
N ARG A 372 1.24 10.39 5.74
CA ARG A 372 0.49 10.73 4.53
C ARG A 372 -0.71 11.63 4.85
N LEU A 373 -0.87 12.70 4.07
CA LEU A 373 -2.12 13.46 3.98
C LEU A 373 -3.25 12.62 3.36
N ALA A 374 -4.41 12.62 4.01
CA ALA A 374 -5.57 11.87 3.56
C ALA A 374 -5.95 12.16 2.10
N SER A 375 -6.40 11.13 1.37
CA SER A 375 -6.84 11.22 -0.03
C SER A 375 -5.75 11.58 -1.07
N ASN A 376 -4.48 11.67 -0.67
CA ASN A 376 -3.34 11.76 -1.62
C ASN A 376 -2.91 10.42 -2.23
N SER A 377 -3.31 9.26 -1.67
CA SER A 377 -2.83 7.96 -2.16
C SER A 377 -3.37 7.58 -3.55
N LEU A 378 -4.65 7.82 -3.81
CA LEU A 378 -5.23 7.63 -5.15
C LEU A 378 -4.70 8.67 -6.13
N LEU A 379 -4.47 9.90 -5.67
CA LEU A 379 -3.83 10.95 -6.48
C LEU A 379 -2.43 10.51 -6.94
N GLU A 380 -1.63 9.99 -6.01
CA GLU A 380 -0.30 9.46 -6.30
C GLU A 380 -0.37 8.32 -7.32
N ALA A 381 -1.31 7.40 -7.17
CA ALA A 381 -1.52 6.30 -8.11
C ALA A 381 -1.79 6.82 -9.55
N LEU A 382 -2.65 7.84 -9.69
CA LEU A 382 -2.92 8.46 -10.99
C LEU A 382 -1.71 9.20 -11.56
N VAL A 383 -1.00 9.96 -10.71
CA VAL A 383 0.14 10.77 -11.14
C VAL A 383 1.33 9.91 -11.54
N PHE A 384 1.80 9.06 -10.63
CA PHE A 384 2.99 8.28 -10.85
C PHE A 384 2.77 7.09 -11.79
N GLY A 385 1.55 6.53 -11.86
CA GLY A 385 1.21 5.52 -12.86
C GLY A 385 1.45 6.02 -14.28
N ALA A 386 0.99 7.23 -14.58
CA ALA A 386 1.16 7.82 -15.89
C ALA A 386 2.53 8.47 -16.12
N ARG A 387 3.23 8.97 -15.08
CA ARG A 387 4.62 9.40 -15.23
C ARG A 387 5.54 8.22 -15.55
N VAL A 388 5.36 7.08 -14.89
CA VAL A 388 6.07 5.84 -15.24
C VAL A 388 5.76 5.45 -16.67
N ALA A 389 4.49 5.43 -17.08
CA ALA A 389 4.12 5.12 -18.47
C ALA A 389 4.84 6.02 -19.48
N ARG A 390 4.92 7.33 -19.22
CA ARG A 390 5.64 8.29 -20.07
C ARG A 390 7.14 7.99 -20.17
N ASP A 391 7.81 7.71 -19.05
CA ASP A 391 9.25 7.38 -19.06
C ASP A 391 9.51 6.02 -19.72
N VAL A 392 8.70 5.00 -19.40
CA VAL A 392 8.76 3.67 -20.05
C VAL A 392 8.58 3.81 -21.56
N ALA A 393 7.61 4.62 -22.01
CA ALA A 393 7.34 4.87 -23.43
C ALA A 393 8.52 5.56 -24.14
N GLY A 394 9.07 6.62 -23.54
CA GLY A 394 10.11 7.46 -24.14
C GLY A 394 11.55 6.97 -23.96
N ARG A 395 11.78 5.91 -23.17
CA ARG A 395 13.13 5.40 -22.89
C ARG A 395 13.53 4.27 -23.84
N ASP A 396 14.60 4.53 -24.56
CA ASP A 396 15.36 3.50 -25.25
C ASP A 396 16.21 2.73 -24.24
N LEU A 397 16.02 1.42 -24.22
CA LEU A 397 16.86 0.51 -23.45
C LEU A 397 17.66 -0.34 -24.43
N PRO A 398 18.93 -0.65 -24.12
CA PRO A 398 19.70 -1.58 -24.95
C PRO A 398 19.01 -2.95 -24.99
N PRO A 399 19.34 -3.85 -25.93
CA PRO A 399 18.87 -5.23 -25.87
C PRO A 399 19.18 -5.87 -24.51
N LEU A 400 18.36 -6.84 -24.11
CA LEU A 400 18.66 -7.60 -22.89
C LEU A 400 20.03 -8.28 -23.04
N PRO A 401 20.90 -8.22 -22.01
CA PRO A 401 22.12 -9.00 -22.04
C PRO A 401 21.77 -10.50 -22.06
N PRO A 402 22.67 -11.40 -22.50
CA PRO A 402 22.49 -12.82 -22.22
C PRO A 402 22.39 -13.06 -20.71
N PHE A 403 21.38 -13.81 -20.27
CA PHE A 403 21.18 -14.19 -18.87
C PHE A 403 20.71 -15.65 -18.80
N ALA A 404 21.06 -16.37 -17.74
CA ALA A 404 20.49 -17.69 -17.50
C ALA A 404 19.05 -17.51 -17.01
N LEU A 405 18.15 -18.33 -17.52
CA LEU A 405 16.76 -18.28 -17.08
C LEU A 405 16.70 -18.76 -15.61
N PRO A 406 15.81 -18.19 -14.78
CA PRO A 406 15.77 -18.48 -13.35
C PRO A 406 15.32 -19.92 -13.06
N ASP A 407 15.77 -20.48 -11.94
CA ASP A 407 15.24 -21.75 -11.44
C ASP A 407 13.85 -21.55 -10.84
N ILE A 408 13.01 -22.59 -10.92
CA ILE A 408 11.74 -22.61 -10.20
C ILE A 408 12.02 -22.89 -8.72
N PRO A 409 11.45 -22.10 -7.78
CA PRO A 409 11.57 -22.40 -6.37
C PRO A 409 11.06 -23.81 -6.02
N ALA A 410 11.85 -24.55 -5.25
CA ALA A 410 11.46 -25.85 -4.72
C ALA A 410 10.42 -25.67 -3.60
N ILE A 411 9.15 -25.81 -3.95
CA ILE A 411 8.02 -25.66 -3.03
C ILE A 411 7.47 -27.05 -2.74
N ALA A 412 7.51 -27.45 -1.47
CA ALA A 412 6.92 -28.72 -1.07
C ALA A 412 5.38 -28.61 -1.18
N GLY A 413 4.80 -29.34 -2.13
CA GLY A 413 3.35 -29.34 -2.37
C GLY A 413 2.52 -29.84 -1.18
N GLU A 414 3.15 -30.60 -0.27
CA GLU A 414 2.54 -31.11 0.97
C GLU A 414 3.02 -30.39 2.24
N ILE A 415 3.54 -29.16 2.15
CA ILE A 415 3.64 -28.33 3.37
C ILE A 415 2.23 -28.27 3.94
N GLY A 416 2.02 -28.84 5.12
CA GLY A 416 0.71 -28.85 5.76
C GLY A 416 0.22 -27.41 5.79
N ALA A 417 -0.83 -27.10 5.03
CA ALA A 417 -1.31 -25.74 4.82
C ALA A 417 -1.49 -24.99 6.15
N GLY A 418 -1.92 -25.72 7.20
CA GLY A 418 -2.05 -25.20 8.55
C GLY A 418 -0.74 -24.76 9.23
N LEU A 419 0.41 -25.38 8.94
CA LEU A 419 1.71 -24.92 9.46
C LEU A 419 2.08 -23.57 8.84
N LEU A 420 1.93 -23.43 7.53
CA LEU A 420 2.23 -22.18 6.83
C LEU A 420 1.29 -21.04 7.25
N ASP A 421 0.01 -21.36 7.45
CA ASP A 421 -0.98 -20.42 7.98
C ASP A 421 -0.60 -19.99 9.41
N ALA A 422 -0.26 -20.95 10.29
CA ALA A 422 0.18 -20.65 11.65
C ALA A 422 1.45 -19.78 11.70
N MET A 423 2.42 -20.03 10.81
CA MET A 423 3.62 -19.19 10.68
C MET A 423 3.28 -17.79 10.17
N THR A 424 2.35 -17.69 9.23
CA THR A 424 1.88 -16.41 8.69
C THR A 424 1.20 -15.58 9.78
N ASP A 425 0.28 -16.18 10.54
CA ASP A 425 -0.40 -15.53 11.65
C ASP A 425 0.58 -15.11 12.75
N GLU A 426 1.55 -15.97 13.05
CA GLU A 426 2.57 -15.66 14.03
C GLU A 426 3.48 -14.50 13.59
N SER A 427 3.86 -14.46 12.31
CA SER A 427 4.59 -13.33 11.72
C SER A 427 3.78 -12.04 11.82
N ARG A 428 2.50 -12.08 11.46
CA ARG A 428 1.59 -10.92 11.48
C ARG A 428 1.39 -10.37 12.88
N ARG A 429 1.19 -11.25 13.87
CA ARG A 429 1.06 -10.86 15.30
C ARG A 429 2.35 -10.29 15.83
N THR A 430 3.48 -10.91 15.50
CA THR A 430 4.81 -10.45 15.93
C THR A 430 5.11 -9.05 15.41
N LEU A 431 4.83 -8.79 14.13
CA LEU A 431 5.02 -7.47 13.56
C LEU A 431 4.09 -6.43 14.20
N TYR A 432 2.81 -6.76 14.38
CA TYR A 432 1.85 -5.85 15.01
C TYR A 432 2.20 -5.51 16.46
N GLN A 433 2.73 -6.47 17.23
CA GLN A 433 3.12 -6.25 18.62
C GLN A 433 4.44 -5.50 18.76
N GLY A 434 5.46 -5.81 17.95
CA GLY A 434 6.79 -5.22 18.11
C GLY A 434 7.05 -3.97 17.27
N ALA A 435 6.43 -3.86 16.10
CA ALA A 435 6.55 -2.72 15.18
C ALA A 435 5.19 -2.15 14.76
N GLY A 436 4.20 -2.20 15.66
CA GLY A 436 2.87 -1.62 15.48
C GLY A 436 2.82 -0.10 15.67
N LEU A 437 1.66 0.40 16.09
CA LEU A 437 1.41 1.84 16.29
C LEU A 437 2.39 2.51 17.26
N VAL A 438 2.70 1.84 18.37
CA VAL A 438 3.64 2.29 19.41
C VAL A 438 4.73 1.24 19.53
N ARG A 439 5.98 1.67 19.61
CA ARG A 439 7.16 0.81 19.56
C ARG A 439 8.14 1.18 20.67
N ASP A 440 9.04 0.26 21.00
CA ASP A 440 10.24 0.52 21.78
C ASP A 440 11.36 -0.43 21.34
N GLY A 441 12.60 -0.16 21.78
CA GLY A 441 13.75 -0.98 21.42
C GLY A 441 13.62 -2.45 21.86
N VAL A 442 12.96 -2.75 22.97
CA VAL A 442 12.81 -4.12 23.49
C VAL A 442 11.86 -4.93 22.61
N GLY A 443 10.69 -4.38 22.31
CA GLY A 443 9.68 -4.97 21.43
C GLY A 443 10.19 -5.15 20.00
N LEU A 444 10.93 -4.17 19.46
CA LEU A 444 11.55 -4.26 18.16
C LEU A 444 12.62 -5.38 18.09
N LEU A 445 13.49 -5.48 19.09
CA LEU A 445 14.49 -6.55 19.16
C LEU A 445 13.85 -7.94 19.33
N ALA A 446 12.78 -8.04 20.12
CA ALA A 446 12.01 -9.27 20.28
C ALA A 446 11.36 -9.70 18.97
N ALA A 447 10.72 -8.76 18.26
CA ALA A 447 10.14 -9.01 16.95
C ALA A 447 11.20 -9.45 15.94
N ARG A 448 12.35 -8.79 15.87
CA ARG A 448 13.46 -9.18 14.99
C ARG A 448 13.85 -10.64 15.20
N ARG A 449 14.14 -11.04 16.43
CA ARG A 449 14.54 -12.43 16.76
C ARG A 449 13.48 -13.44 16.34
N LYS A 450 12.20 -13.11 16.53
CA LYS A 450 11.09 -14.03 16.25
C LYS A 450 10.80 -14.15 14.75
N LEU A 451 10.80 -13.03 14.02
CA LEU A 451 10.69 -13.03 12.56
C LEU A 451 11.89 -13.74 11.90
N ASP A 452 13.11 -13.55 12.41
CA ASP A 452 14.29 -14.26 11.90
C ASP A 452 14.19 -15.77 12.10
N ARG A 453 13.65 -16.25 13.24
CA ARG A 453 13.40 -17.68 13.47
C ARG A 453 12.33 -18.23 12.52
N LEU A 454 11.25 -17.48 12.31
CA LEU A 454 10.22 -17.87 11.34
C LEU A 454 10.79 -17.92 9.91
N ALA A 455 11.74 -17.03 9.59
CA ALA A 455 12.40 -17.03 8.29
C ALA A 455 13.22 -18.30 8.08
N VAL A 456 14.06 -18.66 9.05
CA VAL A 456 14.82 -19.93 9.02
C VAL A 456 13.88 -21.13 8.93
N ALA A 457 12.79 -21.14 9.70
CA ALA A 457 11.81 -22.22 9.65
C ALA A 457 11.13 -22.31 8.27
N LEU A 458 10.80 -21.18 7.64
CA LEU A 458 10.15 -21.15 6.33
C LEU A 458 11.10 -21.66 5.24
N ASP A 459 12.39 -21.31 5.33
CA ASP A 459 13.43 -21.80 4.41
C ASP A 459 13.58 -23.32 4.51
N ALA A 460 13.52 -23.87 5.72
CA ALA A 460 13.59 -25.31 5.97
C ALA A 460 12.38 -26.10 5.43
N LEU A 461 11.27 -25.42 5.12
CA LEU A 461 10.09 -26.03 4.51
C LEU A 461 10.21 -26.15 2.98
N CYS A 462 11.24 -25.57 2.37
CA CYS A 462 11.49 -25.74 0.94
C CYS A 462 11.87 -27.20 0.64
N GLY A 463 11.18 -27.81 -0.34
CA GLY A 463 11.36 -29.19 -0.76
C GLY A 463 10.97 -29.37 -2.22
N GLY A 464 11.64 -30.27 -2.93
CA GLY A 464 11.42 -30.48 -4.37
C GLY A 464 10.15 -31.29 -4.63
N GLY A 465 9.09 -30.62 -5.10
CA GLY A 465 7.87 -31.27 -5.58
C GLY A 465 7.08 -30.38 -6.55
N PRO A 466 6.18 -30.94 -7.36
CA PRO A 466 5.27 -30.13 -8.18
C PRO A 466 4.31 -29.37 -7.26
N ALA A 467 4.23 -28.05 -7.42
CA ALA A 467 3.29 -27.19 -6.70
C ALA A 467 2.37 -26.47 -7.70
N ASP A 468 1.08 -26.45 -7.39
CA ASP A 468 0.08 -25.72 -8.16
C ASP A 468 0.03 -24.24 -7.76
N LEU A 469 -0.72 -23.42 -8.51
CA LEU A 469 -0.84 -22.00 -8.25
C LEU A 469 -1.29 -21.68 -6.80
N PRO A 470 -2.33 -22.31 -6.22
CA PRO A 470 -2.70 -22.09 -4.82
C PRO A 470 -1.55 -22.32 -3.83
N ALA A 471 -0.80 -23.42 -3.95
CA ALA A 471 0.33 -23.72 -3.08
C ALA A 471 1.46 -22.69 -3.25
N VAL A 472 1.83 -22.39 -4.51
CA VAL A 472 2.86 -21.39 -4.82
C VAL A 472 2.49 -20.01 -4.28
N ARG A 473 1.24 -19.58 -4.48
CA ARG A 473 0.75 -18.30 -3.98
C ARG A 473 0.77 -18.25 -2.46
N ARG A 474 0.27 -19.29 -1.78
CA ARG A 474 0.24 -19.31 -0.31
C ARG A 474 1.65 -19.22 0.28
N TRP A 475 2.58 -20.02 -0.23
CA TRP A 475 3.99 -19.98 0.17
C TRP A 475 4.63 -18.62 -0.14
N GLY A 476 4.43 -18.11 -1.36
CA GLY A 476 5.01 -16.85 -1.80
C GLY A 476 4.51 -15.65 -1.00
N GLU A 477 3.21 -15.58 -0.72
CA GLU A 477 2.65 -14.52 0.12
C GLU A 477 3.13 -14.60 1.58
N ALA A 478 3.29 -15.81 2.14
CA ALA A 478 3.87 -15.99 3.47
C ALA A 478 5.33 -15.51 3.52
N ARG A 479 6.15 -15.91 2.53
CA ARG A 479 7.53 -15.45 2.35
C ARG A 479 7.62 -13.92 2.23
N ASN A 480 6.78 -13.33 1.39
CA ASN A 480 6.80 -11.88 1.13
C ASN A 480 6.34 -11.07 2.35
N ARG A 481 5.27 -11.48 3.05
CA ARG A 481 4.83 -10.83 4.30
C ARG A 481 5.92 -10.87 5.37
N LEU A 482 6.55 -12.03 5.54
CA LEU A 482 7.62 -12.22 6.51
C LEU A 482 8.83 -11.34 6.20
N LEU A 483 9.25 -11.27 4.93
CA LEU A 483 10.33 -10.38 4.51
C LEU A 483 9.98 -8.90 4.72
N ALA A 484 8.77 -8.49 4.33
CA ALA A 484 8.30 -7.13 4.58
C ALA A 484 8.35 -6.78 6.08
N GLY A 485 7.91 -7.67 6.95
CA GLY A 485 8.00 -7.51 8.40
C GLY A 485 9.44 -7.35 8.91
N ARG A 486 10.39 -8.15 8.39
CA ARG A 486 11.81 -8.04 8.75
C ARG A 486 12.42 -6.71 8.32
N LEU A 487 12.10 -6.24 7.10
CA LEU A 487 12.54 -4.95 6.57
C LEU A 487 12.02 -3.78 7.42
N ILE A 488 10.73 -3.82 7.80
CA ILE A 488 10.10 -2.82 8.67
C ILE A 488 10.80 -2.76 10.02
N VAL A 489 11.00 -3.92 10.67
CA VAL A 489 11.65 -3.98 12.00
C VAL A 489 13.08 -3.49 11.94
N HIS A 490 13.82 -3.84 10.88
CA HIS A 490 15.18 -3.35 10.67
C HIS A 490 15.24 -1.82 10.59
N ALA A 491 14.40 -1.23 9.73
CA ALA A 491 14.37 0.22 9.56
C ALA A 491 13.89 0.95 10.84
N ALA A 492 12.91 0.39 11.55
CA ALA A 492 12.43 0.94 12.82
C ALA A 492 13.50 0.88 13.93
N LEU A 493 14.32 -0.17 13.98
CA LEU A 493 15.46 -0.26 14.91
C LEU A 493 16.53 0.78 14.61
N ALA A 494 16.80 1.04 13.32
CA ALA A 494 17.79 2.01 12.89
C ALA A 494 17.38 3.47 13.18
N ARG A 495 16.09 3.74 13.40
CA ARG A 495 15.58 5.08 13.72
C ARG A 495 15.40 5.27 15.23
N SER A 496 16.25 6.07 15.85
CA SER A 496 16.21 6.43 17.28
C SER A 496 15.55 7.78 17.52
N GLU A 497 14.37 8.00 16.93
CA GLU A 497 13.51 9.17 17.12
C GLU A 497 12.04 8.78 16.94
N SER A 498 11.13 9.70 17.26
CA SER A 498 9.70 9.60 16.96
C SER A 498 9.28 10.69 16.00
N ARG A 499 8.70 10.31 14.86
CA ARG A 499 8.28 11.21 13.78
C ARG A 499 7.08 10.62 13.02
N GLY A 500 6.00 11.39 12.91
CA GLY A 500 4.79 10.98 12.19
C GLY A 500 4.27 9.61 12.64
N ALA A 501 4.17 8.66 11.71
CA ALA A 501 3.68 7.30 11.97
C ALA A 501 4.72 6.36 12.65
N HIS A 502 5.95 6.82 12.82
CA HIS A 502 6.98 6.11 13.57
C HIS A 502 7.08 6.69 14.98
N PHE A 503 6.53 6.02 15.99
CA PHE A 503 6.58 6.47 17.37
C PHE A 503 7.27 5.44 18.27
N ARG A 504 8.36 5.86 18.91
CA ARG A 504 9.19 5.10 19.85
C ARG A 504 9.13 5.71 21.23
N THR A 505 8.64 4.96 22.21
CA THR A 505 8.53 5.46 23.60
C THR A 505 9.89 5.70 24.25
N ASP A 506 10.92 4.96 23.81
CA ASP A 506 12.32 5.11 24.25
C ASP A 506 13.06 6.26 23.53
N PHE A 507 12.48 6.81 22.46
CA PHE A 507 12.96 7.99 21.74
C PHE A 507 11.78 8.89 21.35
N PRO A 508 11.10 9.54 22.31
CA PRO A 508 9.79 10.16 22.08
C PRO A 508 9.84 11.48 21.30
N GLN A 509 11.02 12.06 21.12
CA GLN A 509 11.22 13.34 20.44
C GLN A 509 11.62 13.13 18.98
N GLU A 510 11.26 14.09 18.15
CA GLU A 510 11.84 14.24 16.80
C GLU A 510 13.30 14.68 16.93
N ASP A 511 14.18 14.07 16.13
CA ASP A 511 15.57 14.52 16.00
C ASP A 511 15.70 15.42 14.76
N PRO A 512 16.00 16.73 14.91
CA PRO A 512 16.17 17.63 13.77
C PRO A 512 17.31 17.25 12.82
N ALA A 513 18.28 16.44 13.27
CA ALA A 513 19.40 15.96 12.46
C ALA A 513 19.07 14.65 11.71
N ALA A 514 17.93 14.02 12.00
CA ALA A 514 17.57 12.75 11.40
C ALA A 514 17.35 12.89 9.88
N GLN A 515 17.76 11.84 9.17
CA GLN A 515 17.64 11.78 7.72
C GLN A 515 16.75 10.61 7.32
N ARG A 516 16.33 10.64 6.06
CA ARG A 516 15.69 9.50 5.42
C ARG A 516 16.72 8.40 5.21
N HIS A 517 16.38 7.17 5.57
CA HIS A 517 17.30 6.04 5.50
C HIS A 517 17.07 5.27 4.21
N ARG A 518 18.14 4.97 3.49
CA ARG A 518 18.12 4.11 2.30
C ARG A 518 18.97 2.89 2.57
N PHE A 519 18.46 1.73 2.18
CA PHE A 519 19.15 0.46 2.37
C PHE A 519 18.69 -0.56 1.33
N THR A 520 19.37 -1.68 1.27
CA THR A 520 19.11 -2.83 0.42
C THR A 520 18.85 -4.06 1.28
N LEU A 521 18.40 -5.16 0.67
CA LEU A 521 18.21 -6.41 1.40
C LEU A 521 19.50 -6.89 2.11
N THR A 522 20.67 -6.59 1.57
CA THR A 522 21.96 -7.02 2.15
C THR A 522 22.30 -6.31 3.46
N ASP A 523 21.63 -5.19 3.77
CA ASP A 523 21.83 -4.45 5.03
C ASP A 523 21.09 -5.11 6.21
N LEU A 524 20.21 -6.09 5.97
CA LEU A 524 19.57 -6.86 7.03
C LEU A 524 20.61 -7.64 7.84
N THR A 525 20.95 -7.12 9.02
CA THR A 525 21.80 -7.80 10.01
C THR A 525 21.01 -8.85 10.79
N GLY A 526 21.51 -10.08 10.93
CA GLY A 526 20.89 -11.13 11.75
C GLY A 526 21.34 -12.55 11.37
N ALA A 527 20.87 -13.57 12.11
CA ALA A 527 21.26 -14.97 11.88
C ALA A 527 20.65 -15.58 10.61
N ALA A 528 19.61 -14.96 10.05
CA ALA A 528 18.79 -15.56 8.99
C ALA A 528 19.08 -15.06 7.57
N GLY A 529 20.03 -14.13 7.36
CA GLY A 529 20.36 -13.59 6.03
C GLY A 529 19.15 -13.30 5.11
N PRO A 530 19.34 -13.29 3.79
CA PRO A 530 18.28 -13.62 2.83
C PRO A 530 17.95 -15.13 2.91
N LEU A 531 16.68 -15.50 2.69
CA LEU A 531 16.28 -16.92 2.58
C LEU A 531 17.03 -17.57 1.41
N SER A 532 17.26 -18.89 1.40
CA SER A 532 18.00 -19.56 0.33
C SER A 532 17.38 -19.37 -1.07
N GLY A 533 16.04 -19.21 -1.12
CA GLY A 533 15.30 -18.87 -2.33
C GLY A 533 15.44 -17.41 -2.78
N ASP A 534 15.97 -16.53 -1.94
CA ASP A 534 16.20 -15.11 -2.26
C ASP A 534 17.43 -14.91 -3.16
N ALA A 535 18.34 -15.88 -3.22
CA ALA A 535 19.52 -15.85 -4.09
C ALA A 535 19.28 -16.40 -5.50
N ALA A 536 18.16 -17.11 -5.74
CA ALA A 536 17.95 -17.91 -6.95
C ALA A 536 17.78 -17.11 -8.26
N CYS A 537 17.54 -15.79 -8.20
CA CYS A 537 17.32 -14.94 -9.38
C CYS A 537 18.33 -13.79 -9.56
N SER A 538 19.31 -13.69 -8.66
CA SER A 538 20.39 -12.69 -8.74
C SER A 538 21.63 -13.33 -9.34
N ILE A 539 21.68 -13.41 -10.67
CA ILE A 539 22.87 -13.92 -11.35
C ILE A 539 23.86 -12.76 -11.51
N LEU A 540 24.77 -12.63 -10.55
CA LEU A 540 25.85 -11.63 -10.52
C LEU A 540 26.57 -11.49 -11.88
#